data_AF-A0A9E3BF97-F1
#
_entry.id   AF-A0A9E3BF97-F1
#
_cell.length_a   1.000
_cell.length_b   1.000
_cell.length_c   1.000
_cell.angle_alpha   90.00
_cell.angle_beta   90.00
_cell.angle_gamma   90.00
#
_symmetry.space_group_name_H-M   'P 1'
#
loop_
_entity.id
_entity.type
_entity.pdbx_description
1 polymer ?
#
loop_
_entity_poly.entity_id
_entity_poly.type
_entity_poly.pdbx_seq_one_letter_code
_entity_poly.pdbx_strand_id
1 'polypeptide(L)'
;MTISRRTLLQRAAATLALGFSDPLRALAQAAGSAETAEDRARLVRWVTTVRTEGLDRPDVAFGRAVARVGELALGTPYEASTLEAYLKGGADPLVREPLTLWLTRFDCVTLVESSLAVARVAVHGGPPRWDAFGEQVERMRYRGGTRAGYTSRLHYFSEWIADNARRGLVRDLGQELGGEADRRPLRFMSTHRDAYPALKSQTLFEAVAAH
;
A
#
# COMPACT_ATOMS: atom_id res chain seq x y z
N MET A 1 -4.54 59.11 -20.54
CA MET A 1 -4.03 58.06 -21.47
C MET A 1 -4.56 56.72 -21.00
N THR A 2 -5.58 56.19 -21.66
CA THR A 2 -6.27 54.95 -21.30
C THR A 2 -5.62 53.77 -22.01
N ILE A 3 -5.00 52.86 -21.25
CA ILE A 3 -4.39 51.65 -21.79
C ILE A 3 -5.51 50.65 -22.13
N SER A 4 -5.54 50.21 -23.39
CA SER A 4 -6.53 49.25 -23.90
C SER A 4 -6.32 47.86 -23.28
N ARG A 5 -7.42 47.14 -22.98
CA ARG A 5 -7.43 45.75 -22.47
C ARG A 5 -6.59 44.79 -23.32
N ARG A 6 -6.39 45.09 -24.61
CA ARG A 6 -5.56 44.29 -25.53
C ARG A 6 -4.07 44.41 -25.24
N THR A 7 -3.61 45.56 -24.75
CA THR A 7 -2.21 45.83 -24.37
C THR A 7 -1.87 45.19 -23.02
N LEU A 8 -2.86 44.99 -22.14
CA LEU A 8 -2.71 44.29 -20.87
C LEU A 8 -2.52 42.77 -21.08
N LEU A 9 -3.18 42.21 -22.09
CA LEU A 9 -3.05 40.78 -22.46
C LEU A 9 -1.75 40.46 -23.20
N GLN A 10 -1.19 41.40 -23.96
CA GLN A 10 0.11 41.20 -24.65
C GLN A 10 1.33 41.38 -23.73
N ARG A 11 1.17 41.98 -22.54
CA ARG A 11 2.23 42.11 -21.52
C ARG A 11 2.20 41.02 -20.44
N ALA A 12 1.22 40.12 -20.46
CA ALA A 12 1.20 38.92 -19.60
C ALA A 12 1.99 37.74 -20.18
N ALA A 13 2.54 37.88 -21.39
CA ALA A 13 3.32 36.86 -22.08
C ALA A 13 4.83 37.20 -22.10
N ALA A 14 5.41 37.43 -20.92
CA ALA A 14 6.85 37.37 -20.73
C ALA A 14 7.14 37.25 -19.23
N THR A 15 8.03 36.32 -18.88
CA THR A 15 8.58 36.06 -17.54
C THR A 15 7.77 35.09 -16.67
N LEU A 16 8.01 33.78 -16.86
CA LEU A 16 8.38 32.85 -15.78
C LEU A 16 8.90 31.54 -16.41
N ALA A 17 10.13 31.57 -16.92
CA ALA A 17 10.96 30.38 -16.92
C ALA A 17 11.53 30.24 -15.50
N LEU A 18 11.62 29.00 -15.01
CA LEU A 18 12.04 28.55 -13.67
C LEU A 18 10.88 28.39 -12.67
N GLY A 19 10.33 27.17 -12.58
CA GLY A 19 9.57 26.77 -11.39
C GLY A 19 8.42 25.78 -11.58
N PHE A 20 7.99 25.46 -12.79
CA PHE A 20 6.90 24.50 -12.97
C PHE A 20 7.45 23.07 -12.93
N SER A 21 7.26 22.42 -11.78
CA SER A 21 7.23 20.96 -11.70
C SER A 21 6.32 20.44 -12.79
N ASP A 22 6.89 19.61 -13.66
CA ASP A 22 6.23 18.92 -14.77
C ASP A 22 4.79 18.52 -14.38
N PRO A 23 3.74 18.97 -15.08
CA PRO A 23 2.35 18.68 -14.71
C PRO A 23 2.06 17.18 -14.70
N LEU A 24 2.81 16.38 -15.46
CA LEU A 24 2.77 14.92 -15.39
C LEU A 24 3.38 14.38 -14.08
N ARG A 25 4.41 15.02 -13.56
CA ARG A 25 5.01 14.71 -12.26
C ARG A 25 4.12 15.15 -11.11
N ALA A 26 3.40 16.27 -11.24
CA ALA A 26 2.40 16.71 -10.27
C ALA A 26 1.17 15.79 -10.26
N LEU A 27 0.72 15.32 -11.43
CA LEU A 27 -0.32 14.29 -11.55
C LEU A 27 0.14 12.93 -11.04
N ALA A 28 1.41 12.56 -11.25
CA ALA A 28 2.00 11.34 -10.67
C ALA A 28 2.14 11.44 -9.14
N GLN A 29 2.52 12.62 -8.61
CA GLN A 29 2.58 12.90 -7.18
C GLN A 29 1.19 12.95 -6.52
N ALA A 30 0.15 13.35 -7.26
CA ALA A 30 -1.24 13.28 -6.82
C ALA A 30 -1.85 11.87 -6.93
N ALA A 31 -1.20 10.94 -7.64
CA ALA A 31 -1.75 9.62 -7.98
C ALA A 31 -1.28 8.46 -7.10
N GLY A 32 -0.37 8.67 -6.15
CA GLY A 32 0.12 7.63 -5.25
C GLY A 32 1.32 8.15 -4.48
N SER A 33 1.49 7.66 -3.26
CA SER A 33 2.66 7.98 -2.44
C SER A 33 3.94 7.84 -3.28
N ALA A 34 4.71 8.92 -3.42
CA ALA A 34 5.84 8.97 -4.34
C ALA A 34 6.89 7.92 -3.95
N GLU A 35 6.82 6.79 -4.63
CA GLU A 35 7.84 5.76 -4.69
C GLU A 35 9.23 6.39 -4.82
N THR A 36 10.17 5.96 -3.98
CA THR A 36 11.54 6.47 -4.05
C THR A 36 12.42 5.56 -4.91
N ALA A 37 13.50 6.11 -5.46
CA ALA A 37 14.53 5.32 -6.15
C ALA A 37 15.14 4.25 -5.21
N GLU A 38 15.20 4.52 -3.90
CA GLU A 38 15.70 3.57 -2.91
C GLU A 38 14.71 2.41 -2.68
N ASP A 39 13.40 2.65 -2.72
CA ASP A 39 12.42 1.57 -2.65
C ASP A 39 12.57 0.59 -3.84
N ARG A 40 12.72 1.12 -5.07
CA ARG A 40 13.02 0.30 -6.25
C ARG A 40 14.31 -0.49 -6.08
N ALA A 41 15.36 0.17 -5.60
CA ALA A 41 16.65 -0.46 -5.39
C ALA A 41 16.57 -1.58 -4.34
N ARG A 42 15.81 -1.39 -3.25
CA ARG A 42 15.54 -2.42 -2.26
C ARG A 42 14.81 -3.61 -2.86
N LEU A 43 13.78 -3.39 -3.67
CA LEU A 43 13.06 -4.49 -4.34
C LEU A 43 14.03 -5.35 -5.17
N VAL A 44 14.84 -4.70 -6.01
CA VAL A 44 15.83 -5.41 -6.84
C VAL A 44 16.81 -6.19 -5.97
N ARG A 45 17.39 -5.55 -4.95
CA ARG A 45 18.37 -6.18 -4.05
C ARG A 45 17.76 -7.38 -3.32
N TRP A 46 16.60 -7.22 -2.70
CA TRP A 46 15.98 -8.27 -1.90
C TRP A 46 15.53 -9.47 -2.73
N VAL A 47 14.91 -9.23 -3.90
CA VAL A 47 14.58 -10.32 -4.83
C VAL A 47 15.84 -11.05 -5.30
N THR A 48 16.90 -10.31 -5.62
CA THR A 48 18.18 -10.91 -6.04
C THR A 48 18.81 -11.74 -4.93
N THR A 49 18.76 -11.28 -3.68
CA THR A 49 19.24 -12.04 -2.52
C THR A 49 18.46 -13.34 -2.34
N VAL A 50 17.13 -13.29 -2.34
CA VAL A 50 16.27 -14.48 -2.21
C VAL A 50 16.59 -15.52 -3.28
N ARG A 51 16.79 -15.09 -4.53
CA ARG A 51 17.11 -15.99 -5.65
C ARG A 51 18.54 -16.54 -5.59
N THR A 52 19.52 -15.70 -5.26
CA THR A 52 20.92 -16.13 -5.13
C THR A 52 21.09 -17.14 -3.99
N GLU A 53 20.30 -17.00 -2.92
CA GLU A 53 20.26 -17.96 -1.81
C GLU A 53 19.42 -19.22 -2.12
N GLY A 54 18.85 -19.32 -3.33
CA GLY A 54 18.07 -20.48 -3.79
C GLY A 54 16.77 -20.69 -3.02
N LEU A 55 16.20 -19.63 -2.45
CA LEU A 55 14.96 -19.65 -1.66
C LEU A 55 13.70 -19.53 -2.53
N ASP A 56 13.85 -19.24 -3.82
CA ASP A 56 12.79 -19.17 -4.82
C ASP A 56 12.47 -20.52 -5.48
N ARG A 57 13.26 -21.57 -5.19
CA ARG A 57 13.12 -22.91 -5.77
C ARG A 57 11.86 -23.62 -5.27
N PRO A 58 11.19 -24.44 -6.11
CA PRO A 58 9.91 -25.07 -5.76
C PRO A 58 10.02 -26.12 -4.65
N ASP A 59 11.19 -26.71 -4.42
CA ASP A 59 11.48 -27.66 -3.34
C ASP A 59 11.71 -26.97 -1.98
N VAL A 60 11.84 -25.65 -1.95
CA VAL A 60 12.04 -24.87 -0.73
C VAL A 60 10.71 -24.32 -0.23
N ALA A 61 10.44 -24.51 1.06
CA ALA A 61 9.24 -23.96 1.68
C ALA A 61 9.19 -22.43 1.52
N PHE A 62 8.11 -21.93 0.91
CA PHE A 62 7.90 -20.50 0.62
C PHE A 62 8.12 -19.58 1.84
N GLY A 63 7.74 -20.05 3.03
CA GLY A 63 7.94 -19.31 4.29
C GLY A 63 9.41 -18.96 4.57
N ARG A 64 10.38 -19.70 4.04
CA ARG A 64 11.81 -19.35 4.18
C ARG A 64 12.17 -18.09 3.40
N ALA A 65 11.63 -17.92 2.18
CA ALA A 65 11.81 -16.69 1.42
C ALA A 65 11.15 -15.50 2.12
N VAL A 66 9.95 -15.68 2.67
CA VAL A 66 9.24 -14.63 3.41
C VAL A 66 10.01 -14.20 4.66
N ALA A 67 10.48 -15.16 5.47
CA ALA A 67 11.30 -14.88 6.65
C ALA A 67 12.59 -14.14 6.27
N ARG A 68 13.26 -14.58 5.19
CA ARG A 68 14.46 -13.93 4.71
C ARG A 68 14.24 -12.48 4.29
N VAL A 69 13.13 -12.16 3.62
CA VAL A 69 12.79 -10.76 3.31
C VAL A 69 12.59 -9.96 4.59
N GLY A 70 11.93 -10.53 5.61
CA GLY A 70 11.79 -9.90 6.92
C GLY A 70 13.14 -9.58 7.57
N GLU A 71 14.12 -10.48 7.47
CA GLU A 71 15.50 -10.24 7.94
C GLU A 71 16.18 -9.12 7.15
N LEU A 72 15.99 -9.05 5.84
CA LEU A 72 16.54 -7.99 5.00
C LEU A 72 15.95 -6.60 5.31
N ALA A 73 14.77 -6.56 5.95
CA ALA A 73 14.14 -5.34 6.41
C ALA A 73 14.68 -4.86 7.78
N LEU A 74 15.52 -5.63 8.48
CA LEU A 74 16.10 -5.22 9.76
C LEU A 74 16.80 -3.86 9.66
N GLY A 75 16.57 -3.00 10.65
CA GLY A 75 17.05 -1.62 10.67
C GLY A 75 16.24 -0.64 9.82
N THR A 76 15.20 -1.11 9.11
CA THR A 76 14.26 -0.21 8.42
C THR A 76 13.36 0.51 9.44
N PRO A 77 13.18 1.85 9.34
CA PRO A 77 12.37 2.61 10.28
C PRO A 77 10.93 2.13 10.40
N TYR A 78 10.40 2.18 11.61
CA TYR A 78 8.98 2.03 11.88
C TYR A 78 8.25 3.36 11.62
N GLU A 79 7.18 3.34 10.82
CA GLU A 79 6.33 4.51 10.57
C GLU A 79 4.86 4.09 10.58
N ALA A 80 4.10 4.63 11.52
CA ALA A 80 2.67 4.37 11.64
C ALA A 80 1.86 5.19 10.64
N SER A 81 0.72 4.63 10.23
CA SER A 81 -0.28 5.31 9.40
C SER A 81 0.25 5.80 8.04
N THR A 82 1.16 5.04 7.44
CA THR A 82 1.73 5.36 6.13
C THR A 82 0.68 5.28 5.02
N LEU A 83 -0.33 4.41 5.17
CA LEU A 83 -1.40 4.22 4.19
C LEU A 83 -2.43 5.36 4.20
N GLU A 84 -2.54 6.10 5.30
CA GLU A 84 -3.48 7.20 5.52
C GLU A 84 -2.84 8.56 5.24
N ALA A 85 -1.57 8.59 4.83
CA ALA A 85 -0.84 9.83 4.61
C ALA A 85 -1.55 10.77 3.62
N TYR A 86 -2.23 10.22 2.60
CA TYR A 86 -2.98 10.99 1.63
C TYR A 86 -4.18 11.75 2.24
N LEU A 87 -4.77 11.25 3.33
CA LEU A 87 -5.89 11.89 4.03
C LEU A 87 -5.45 13.14 4.81
N LYS A 88 -4.19 13.18 5.27
CA LYS A 88 -3.63 14.35 5.95
C LYS A 88 -3.50 15.56 5.02
N GLY A 89 -3.37 15.31 3.71
CA GLY A 89 -3.35 16.34 2.67
C GLY A 89 -4.73 16.89 2.30
N GLY A 90 -5.79 16.48 3.01
CA GLY A 90 -7.17 16.91 2.71
C GLY A 90 -7.83 16.16 1.57
N ALA A 91 -7.25 15.04 1.10
CA ALA A 91 -7.88 14.20 0.09
C ALA A 91 -9.20 13.61 0.61
N ASP A 92 -10.23 13.62 -0.23
CA ASP A 92 -11.49 12.99 0.08
C ASP A 92 -11.35 11.46 0.03
N PRO A 93 -11.57 10.74 1.15
CA PRO A 93 -11.45 9.28 1.19
C PRO A 93 -12.47 8.56 0.30
N LEU A 94 -13.51 9.24 -0.17
CA LEU A 94 -14.50 8.71 -1.13
C LEU A 94 -14.00 8.74 -2.58
N VAL A 95 -13.02 9.59 -2.90
CA VAL A 95 -12.57 9.78 -4.29
C VAL A 95 -11.61 8.68 -4.71
N ARG A 96 -10.57 8.40 -3.90
CA ARG A 96 -9.60 7.36 -4.23
C ARG A 96 -8.80 6.88 -3.03
N GLU A 97 -8.68 5.56 -2.91
CA GLU A 97 -7.68 4.88 -2.10
C GLU A 97 -6.42 4.65 -2.96
N PRO A 98 -5.28 5.28 -2.65
CA PRO A 98 -4.03 5.02 -3.36
C PRO A 98 -3.45 3.65 -2.96
N LEU A 99 -2.73 3.02 -3.87
CA LEU A 99 -1.90 1.86 -3.53
C LEU A 99 -0.57 2.41 -3.03
N THR A 100 -0.47 2.57 -1.71
CA THR A 100 0.75 3.04 -1.07
C THR A 100 1.74 1.89 -0.87
N LEU A 101 2.97 2.07 -1.36
CA LEU A 101 4.00 1.04 -1.39
C LEU A 101 5.31 1.60 -0.86
N TRP A 102 5.92 0.89 0.08
CA TRP A 102 7.21 1.25 0.68
C TRP A 102 8.04 0.00 0.91
N LEU A 103 9.35 0.10 0.70
CA LEU A 103 10.33 -0.85 1.23
C LEU A 103 11.35 -0.15 2.16
N THR A 104 11.23 1.16 2.33
CA THR A 104 12.09 2.02 3.16
C THR A 104 11.53 2.34 4.54
N ARG A 105 10.30 1.92 4.83
CA ARG A 105 9.61 2.11 6.10
C ARG A 105 8.40 1.20 6.19
N PHE A 106 8.05 0.78 7.40
CA PHE A 106 6.92 -0.11 7.62
C PHE A 106 6.23 0.19 8.95
N ASP A 107 4.95 -0.14 9.03
CA ASP A 107 4.32 -0.59 10.26
C ASP A 107 4.30 -2.12 10.32
N CYS A 108 3.65 -2.70 11.34
CA CYS A 108 3.63 -4.16 11.50
C CYS A 108 2.92 -4.89 10.34
N VAL A 109 1.86 -4.33 9.76
CA VAL A 109 1.07 -4.99 8.70
C VAL A 109 1.77 -4.83 7.35
N THR A 110 2.21 -3.61 7.02
CA THR A 110 2.89 -3.32 5.75
C THR A 110 4.22 -4.06 5.63
N LEU A 111 4.90 -4.37 6.75
CA LEU A 111 6.06 -5.26 6.75
C LEU A 111 5.71 -6.68 6.31
N VAL A 112 4.63 -7.25 6.86
CA VAL A 112 4.16 -8.61 6.51
C VAL A 112 3.74 -8.66 5.03
N GLU A 113 2.93 -7.71 4.59
CA GLU A 113 2.49 -7.61 3.19
C GLU A 113 3.67 -7.48 2.22
N SER A 114 4.63 -6.60 2.55
CA SER A 114 5.80 -6.39 1.71
C SER A 114 6.70 -7.62 1.66
N SER A 115 6.89 -8.30 2.79
CA SER A 115 7.69 -9.53 2.86
C SER A 115 7.10 -10.64 2.00
N LEU A 116 5.78 -10.84 2.08
CA LEU A 116 5.06 -11.78 1.22
C LEU A 116 5.14 -11.40 -0.26
N ALA A 117 4.93 -10.12 -0.58
CA ALA A 117 4.93 -9.64 -1.96
C ALA A 117 6.30 -9.78 -2.63
N VAL A 118 7.38 -9.37 -1.96
CA VAL A 118 8.77 -9.53 -2.45
C VAL A 118 9.11 -11.00 -2.66
N ALA A 119 8.75 -11.88 -1.70
CA ALA A 119 8.98 -13.32 -1.84
C ALA A 119 8.21 -13.91 -3.04
N ARG A 120 6.97 -13.49 -3.29
CA ARG A 120 6.21 -13.91 -4.49
C ARG A 120 6.84 -13.42 -5.79
N VAL A 121 7.32 -12.17 -5.83
CA VAL A 121 8.04 -11.64 -7.00
C VAL A 121 9.32 -12.45 -7.26
N ALA A 122 10.01 -12.87 -6.19
CA ALA A 122 11.18 -13.74 -6.33
C ALA A 122 10.81 -15.09 -6.97
N VAL A 123 9.81 -15.79 -6.43
CA VAL A 123 9.35 -17.12 -6.87
C VAL A 123 8.72 -17.11 -8.27
N HIS A 124 7.98 -16.07 -8.64
CA HIS A 124 7.36 -15.97 -9.97
C HIS A 124 8.41 -15.92 -11.09
N GLY A 125 9.65 -15.56 -10.78
CA GLY A 125 10.71 -15.41 -11.77
C GLY A 125 10.58 -14.13 -12.61
N GLY A 126 11.55 -13.92 -13.51
CA GLY A 126 11.65 -12.70 -14.33
C GLY A 126 12.17 -11.47 -13.58
N PRO A 127 12.23 -10.30 -14.22
CA PRO A 127 12.79 -9.10 -13.61
C PRO A 127 11.99 -8.63 -12.38
N PRO A 128 12.64 -8.17 -11.29
CA PRO A 128 11.96 -7.60 -10.13
C PRO A 128 11.38 -6.22 -10.46
N ARG A 129 10.14 -6.21 -10.94
CA ARG A 129 9.45 -4.97 -11.34
C ARG A 129 8.55 -4.46 -10.22
N TRP A 130 8.45 -3.13 -10.10
CA TRP A 130 7.69 -2.48 -9.04
C TRP A 130 6.16 -2.66 -9.19
N ASP A 131 5.68 -2.70 -10.43
CA ASP A 131 4.29 -3.04 -10.76
C ASP A 131 3.94 -4.44 -10.24
N ALA A 132 4.78 -5.44 -10.48
CA ALA A 132 4.57 -6.81 -10.00
C ALA A 132 4.55 -6.88 -8.47
N PHE A 133 5.42 -6.12 -7.78
CA PHE A 133 5.36 -5.97 -6.33
C PHE A 133 4.04 -5.34 -5.87
N GLY A 134 3.63 -4.26 -6.51
CA GLY A 134 2.37 -3.58 -6.25
C GLY A 134 1.14 -4.47 -6.47
N GLU A 135 1.13 -5.26 -7.53
CA GLU A 135 0.08 -6.24 -7.82
C GLU A 135 -0.07 -7.26 -6.69
N GLN A 136 1.04 -7.78 -6.14
CA GLN A 136 0.96 -8.71 -5.01
C GLN A 136 0.41 -8.04 -3.75
N VAL A 137 0.85 -6.80 -3.45
CA VAL A 137 0.35 -6.04 -2.30
C VAL A 137 -1.13 -5.72 -2.48
N GLU A 138 -1.55 -5.20 -3.63
CA GLU A 138 -2.96 -4.90 -3.94
C GLU A 138 -3.82 -6.16 -3.83
N ARG A 139 -3.33 -7.27 -4.38
CA ARG A 139 -4.02 -8.55 -4.28
C ARG A 139 -4.24 -8.94 -2.84
N MET A 140 -3.32 -8.70 -1.89
CA MET A 140 -3.47 -9.11 -0.48
C MET A 140 -4.22 -8.10 0.40
N ARG A 141 -4.01 -6.80 0.17
CA ARG A 141 -4.44 -5.72 1.07
C ARG A 141 -5.94 -5.42 0.98
N TYR A 142 -6.53 -5.67 -0.17
CA TYR A 142 -7.93 -5.33 -0.44
C TYR A 142 -8.79 -6.58 -0.53
N ARG A 143 -10.02 -6.48 -0.02
CA ARG A 143 -11.04 -7.53 -0.01
C ARG A 143 -11.29 -8.01 -1.44
N GLY A 144 -11.27 -9.32 -1.65
CA GLY A 144 -11.37 -9.89 -3.00
C GLY A 144 -10.13 -9.65 -3.87
N GLY A 145 -9.15 -8.88 -3.41
CA GLY A 145 -7.99 -8.41 -4.18
C GLY A 145 -8.30 -7.26 -5.12
N THR A 146 -9.37 -6.50 -4.86
CA THR A 146 -9.75 -5.36 -5.69
C THR A 146 -9.80 -4.10 -4.85
N ARG A 147 -8.96 -3.12 -5.20
CA ARG A 147 -8.96 -1.80 -4.57
C ARG A 147 -10.13 -0.96 -5.09
N ALA A 148 -11.20 -0.96 -4.32
CA ALA A 148 -12.45 -0.24 -4.59
C ALA A 148 -12.75 0.79 -3.49
N GLY A 149 -11.74 1.60 -3.11
CA GLY A 149 -11.85 2.63 -2.09
C GLY A 149 -11.48 2.17 -0.68
N TYR A 150 -11.54 3.08 0.29
CA TYR A 150 -11.05 2.87 1.66
C TYR A 150 -11.67 1.65 2.35
N THR A 151 -12.97 1.40 2.15
CA THR A 151 -13.70 0.27 2.77
C THR A 151 -13.35 -1.07 2.16
N SER A 152 -12.77 -1.10 0.95
CA SER A 152 -12.25 -2.33 0.35
C SER A 152 -10.96 -2.80 1.03
N ARG A 153 -10.25 -1.93 1.75
CA ARG A 153 -9.04 -2.31 2.48
C ARG A 153 -9.39 -3.19 3.68
N LEU A 154 -8.62 -4.26 3.87
CA LEU A 154 -8.80 -5.20 4.97
C LEU A 154 -8.15 -4.63 6.24
N HIS A 155 -8.88 -3.78 6.97
CA HIS A 155 -8.35 -3.07 8.16
C HIS A 155 -8.21 -3.96 9.40
N TYR A 156 -9.04 -5.01 9.52
CA TYR A 156 -8.90 -5.99 10.59
C TYR A 156 -8.02 -7.13 10.13
N PHE A 157 -6.93 -7.40 10.85
CA PHE A 157 -5.96 -8.42 10.46
C PHE A 157 -6.55 -9.84 10.42
N SER A 158 -7.56 -10.13 11.27
CA SER A 158 -8.32 -11.38 11.21
C SER A 158 -9.10 -11.52 9.90
N GLU A 159 -9.72 -10.43 9.42
CA GLU A 159 -10.36 -10.40 8.10
C GLU A 159 -9.34 -10.52 6.98
N TRP A 160 -8.18 -9.86 7.11
CA TRP A 160 -7.07 -9.99 6.18
C TRP A 160 -6.64 -11.46 6.02
N ILE A 161 -6.47 -12.20 7.14
CA ILE A 161 -6.14 -13.63 7.11
C ILE A 161 -7.26 -14.42 6.43
N ALA A 162 -8.51 -14.22 6.85
CA ALA A 162 -9.66 -14.99 6.33
C ALA A 162 -9.87 -14.77 4.82
N ASP A 163 -9.78 -13.54 4.33
CA ASP A 163 -9.94 -13.23 2.91
C ASP A 163 -8.80 -13.83 2.07
N ASN A 164 -7.56 -13.63 2.53
CA ASN A 164 -6.40 -14.17 1.83
C ASN A 164 -6.35 -15.71 1.87
N ALA A 165 -6.85 -16.34 2.93
CA ALA A 165 -6.99 -17.80 3.01
C ALA A 165 -8.05 -18.32 2.03
N ARG A 166 -9.24 -17.71 1.98
CA ARG A 166 -10.29 -18.06 1.00
C ARG A 166 -9.80 -17.97 -0.44
N ARG A 167 -8.89 -17.04 -0.73
CA ARG A 167 -8.32 -16.82 -2.07
C ARG A 167 -7.00 -17.58 -2.31
N GLY A 168 -6.61 -18.47 -1.40
CA GLY A 168 -5.44 -19.34 -1.54
C GLY A 168 -4.09 -18.62 -1.48
N LEU A 169 -4.04 -17.40 -0.93
CA LEU A 169 -2.80 -16.66 -0.78
C LEU A 169 -2.05 -17.03 0.50
N VAL A 170 -2.78 -17.29 1.58
CA VAL A 170 -2.21 -17.80 2.83
C VAL A 170 -2.99 -19.04 3.25
N ARG A 171 -2.47 -19.77 4.23
CA ARG A 171 -3.22 -20.84 4.90
C ARG A 171 -3.42 -20.42 6.35
N ASP A 172 -4.67 -20.39 6.80
CA ASP A 172 -4.99 -20.16 8.20
C ASP A 172 -4.72 -21.46 8.98
N LEU A 173 -3.69 -21.44 9.82
CA LEU A 173 -3.29 -22.57 10.65
C LEU A 173 -3.94 -22.54 12.03
N GLY A 174 -4.75 -21.53 12.35
CA GLY A 174 -5.25 -21.29 13.71
C GLY A 174 -5.91 -22.52 14.32
N GLN A 175 -6.87 -23.12 13.61
CA GLN A 175 -7.57 -24.33 14.08
C GLN A 175 -6.65 -25.56 14.13
N GLU A 176 -5.78 -25.74 13.14
CA GLU A 176 -4.82 -26.86 13.08
C GLU A 176 -3.84 -26.84 14.27
N LEU A 177 -3.51 -25.65 14.76
CA LEU A 177 -2.62 -25.42 15.90
C LEU A 177 -3.36 -25.39 17.25
N GLY A 178 -4.65 -25.74 17.29
CA GLY A 178 -5.46 -25.76 18.51
C GLY A 178 -5.99 -24.39 18.95
N GLY A 179 -5.98 -23.40 18.07
CA GLY A 179 -6.56 -22.09 18.31
C GLY A 179 -8.09 -22.14 18.39
N GLU A 180 -8.66 -21.34 19.28
CA GLU A 180 -10.10 -21.22 19.47
C GLU A 180 -10.67 -20.03 18.72
N ALA A 181 -11.86 -20.20 18.14
CA ALA A 181 -12.52 -19.14 17.41
C ALA A 181 -13.02 -18.04 18.35
N ASP A 182 -12.46 -16.84 18.21
CA ASP A 182 -13.02 -15.64 18.82
C ASP A 182 -14.22 -15.15 18.01
N ARG A 183 -15.41 -15.25 18.61
CA ARG A 183 -16.69 -14.86 17.98
C ARG A 183 -17.11 -13.43 18.28
N ARG A 184 -16.26 -12.64 18.95
CA ARG A 184 -16.56 -11.22 19.22
C ARG A 184 -16.62 -10.47 17.88
N PRO A 185 -17.62 -9.59 17.68
CA PRO A 185 -17.74 -8.85 16.43
C PRO A 185 -16.63 -7.81 16.29
N LEU A 186 -16.20 -7.58 15.04
CA LEU A 186 -15.13 -6.65 14.69
C LEU A 186 -15.64 -5.20 14.64
N ARG A 187 -15.85 -4.61 15.83
CA ARG A 187 -16.50 -3.28 15.97
C ARG A 187 -15.58 -2.17 16.48
N PHE A 188 -14.26 -2.37 16.55
CA PHE A 188 -13.36 -1.37 17.13
C PHE A 188 -13.40 -0.05 16.36
N MET A 189 -13.27 -0.10 15.03
CA MET A 189 -13.31 1.09 14.18
C MET A 189 -14.65 1.83 14.25
N SER A 190 -15.77 1.10 14.27
CA SER A 190 -17.12 1.68 14.36
C SER A 190 -17.45 2.23 15.76
N THR A 191 -16.85 1.69 16.81
CA THR A 191 -17.00 2.22 18.19
C THR A 191 -16.01 3.34 18.52
N HIS A 192 -14.95 3.52 17.72
CA HIS A 192 -13.91 4.55 17.91
C HIS A 192 -13.71 5.40 16.65
N ARG A 193 -14.82 5.84 16.04
CA ARG A 193 -14.85 6.61 14.79
C ARG A 193 -13.82 7.75 14.75
N ASP A 194 -13.68 8.50 15.83
CA ASP A 194 -12.84 9.71 15.90
C ASP A 194 -11.34 9.42 15.76
N ALA A 195 -10.91 8.18 16.00
CA ALA A 195 -9.53 7.75 15.82
C ALA A 195 -9.12 7.60 14.34
N TYR A 196 -10.10 7.60 13.41
CA TYR A 196 -9.87 7.30 12.00
C TYR A 196 -10.32 8.46 11.11
N PRO A 197 -9.38 9.22 10.49
CA PRO A 197 -9.72 10.37 9.65
C PRO A 197 -10.72 10.05 8.53
N ALA A 198 -10.61 8.88 7.90
CA ALA A 198 -11.52 8.44 6.85
C ALA A 198 -12.97 8.28 7.35
N LEU A 199 -13.16 7.86 8.60
CA LEU A 199 -14.48 7.60 9.16
C LEU A 199 -15.21 8.88 9.59
N LYS A 200 -14.59 10.06 9.46
CA LYS A 200 -15.33 11.33 9.56
C LYS A 200 -16.42 11.41 8.49
N SER A 201 -16.22 10.79 7.32
CA SER A 201 -17.27 10.58 6.32
C SER A 201 -18.34 9.61 6.83
N GLN A 202 -19.60 10.06 6.83
CA GLN A 202 -20.73 9.23 7.28
C GLN A 202 -20.91 7.98 6.40
N THR A 203 -20.75 8.12 5.09
CA THR A 203 -20.86 7.01 4.13
C THR A 203 -19.82 5.92 4.40
N LEU A 204 -18.56 6.30 4.66
CA LEU A 204 -17.51 5.33 4.97
C LEU A 204 -17.70 4.69 6.35
N PHE A 205 -18.17 5.48 7.32
CA PHE A 205 -18.51 4.96 8.64
C PHE A 205 -19.59 3.87 8.57
N GLU A 206 -20.69 4.12 7.85
CA GLU A 206 -21.78 3.14 7.68
C GLU A 206 -21.30 1.88 6.97
N ALA A 207 -20.48 2.02 5.92
CA ALA A 207 -19.90 0.88 5.21
C ALA A 207 -18.99 0.04 6.11
N VAL A 208 -18.14 0.65 6.95
CA VAL A 208 -17.30 -0.09 7.90
C VAL A 208 -18.13 -0.72 9.03
N ALA A 209 -19.20 -0.07 9.48
CA ALA A 209 -20.07 -0.57 10.54
C ALA A 209 -21.00 -1.72 10.09
N ALA A 210 -21.18 -1.91 8.78
CA ALA A 210 -22.01 -2.97 8.21
C ALA A 210 -21.29 -4.33 8.06
N HIS A 211 -19.98 -4.37 8.29
CA HIS A 211 -19.14 -5.56 8.28
C HIS A 211 -18.99 -6.16 9.69
#